data_AF-A0AAN1NUG0-F1
#
_entry.id   AF-A0AAN1NUG0-F1
#
_cell.length_a   1.000
_cell.length_b   1.000
_cell.length_c   1.000
_cell.angle_alpha   90.00
_cell.angle_beta   90.00
_cell.angle_gamma   90.00
#
_symmetry.space_group_name_H-M   'P 1'
#
loop_
_entity.id
_entity.type
_entity.pdbx_description
1 polymer ?
#
loop_
_entity_poly.entity_id
_entity_poly.type
_entity_poly.pdbx_seq_one_letter_code
_entity_poly.pdbx_strand_id
1 'polypeptide(L)'
;MAAGSAAFNNTTPGGQLGGDIFDNSTNILPSVQGRMWREADIGLNNTLSRGNQPSTRLLYSNDGLLNITTDHYGTATSIGKWK
;
A
#
# COMPACT_ATOMS: atom_id res chain seq x y z
N MET A 1 21.99 -6.91 6.64
CA MET A 1 21.17 -6.09 7.55
C MET A 1 21.20 -4.67 7.05
N ALA A 2 20.04 -3.97 7.10
CA ALA A 2 19.72 -2.68 6.49
C ALA A 2 19.52 -2.69 4.95
N ALA A 3 18.32 -3.10 4.51
CA ALA A 3 17.76 -2.57 3.28
C ALA A 3 17.14 -1.20 3.63
N GLY A 4 17.86 -0.13 3.31
CA GLY A 4 17.37 1.22 3.49
C GLY A 4 16.17 1.46 2.57
N SER A 5 14.99 1.62 3.18
CA SER A 5 13.79 2.11 2.51
C SER A 5 14.04 3.54 2.06
N ALA A 6 14.49 3.73 0.83
CA ALA A 6 14.62 5.04 0.21
C ALA A 6 13.22 5.58 -0.12
N ALA A 7 12.49 6.07 0.87
CA ALA A 7 11.33 6.94 0.66
C ALA A 7 11.86 8.31 0.21
N PHE A 8 12.13 8.45 -1.09
CA PHE A 8 12.64 9.68 -1.68
C PHE A 8 11.52 10.72 -1.75
N ASN A 9 11.62 11.72 -0.88
CA ASN A 9 11.10 13.09 -0.99
C ASN A 9 10.12 13.36 -2.16
N ASN A 10 8.84 12.99 -2.00
CA ASN A 10 7.81 13.37 -2.95
C ASN A 10 7.36 14.82 -2.66
N THR A 11 7.99 15.80 -3.30
CA THR A 11 7.68 17.24 -3.19
C THR A 11 6.47 17.65 -4.02
N THR A 12 5.48 16.78 -4.19
CA THR A 12 4.27 17.06 -4.97
C THR A 12 3.12 17.39 -4.01
N PRO A 13 2.71 18.68 -3.86
CA PRO A 13 1.57 19.02 -3.03
C PRO A 13 0.32 18.29 -3.55
N GLY A 14 -0.22 17.36 -2.75
CA GLY A 14 -1.37 16.52 -3.13
C GLY A 14 -1.02 15.21 -3.86
N GLY A 15 0.26 14.85 -3.99
CA GLY A 15 0.67 13.56 -4.56
C GLY A 15 0.30 12.39 -3.65
N GLN A 16 -0.34 11.35 -4.20
CA GLN A 16 -0.47 10.06 -3.54
C GLN A 16 0.92 9.41 -3.42
N LEU A 17 1.29 8.96 -2.23
CA LEU A 17 2.46 8.11 -2.02
C LEU A 17 2.03 6.69 -2.38
N GLY A 18 2.67 6.07 -3.37
CA GLY A 18 2.30 4.74 -3.81
C GLY A 18 3.18 4.22 -4.92
N GLY A 19 3.22 2.90 -5.04
CA GLY A 19 4.07 2.15 -5.97
C GLY A 19 5.22 1.42 -5.30
N ASP A 20 5.47 1.65 -4.01
CA ASP A 20 6.51 0.96 -3.25
C ASP A 20 6.22 -0.53 -3.09
N ILE A 21 7.29 -1.33 -2.94
CA ILE A 21 7.17 -2.75 -2.69
C ILE A 21 6.62 -2.94 -1.28
N PHE A 22 5.52 -3.69 -1.19
CA PHE A 22 4.96 -4.13 0.07
C PHE A 22 5.52 -5.53 0.39
N ASP A 23 6.31 -5.63 1.45
CA ASP A 23 7.02 -6.87 1.83
C ASP A 23 6.07 -8.00 2.27
N ASN A 24 4.85 -7.67 2.72
CA ASN A 24 3.89 -8.64 3.27
C ASN A 24 4.49 -9.51 4.40
N SER A 25 5.34 -8.91 5.25
CA SER A 25 6.05 -9.61 6.33
C SER A 25 5.12 -10.24 7.38
N THR A 26 3.93 -9.68 7.55
CA THR A 26 2.87 -10.21 8.43
C THR A 26 1.99 -11.27 7.76
N ASN A 27 2.22 -11.59 6.48
CA ASN A 27 1.46 -12.54 5.68
C ASN A 27 -0.08 -12.31 5.68
N ILE A 28 -0.50 -11.05 5.75
CA ILE A 28 -1.92 -10.68 5.64
C ILE A 28 -2.47 -10.88 4.22
N LEU A 29 -1.59 -11.00 3.22
CA LEU A 29 -1.93 -11.29 1.84
C LEU A 29 -1.41 -12.67 1.39
N PRO A 30 -2.03 -13.32 0.40
CA PRO A 30 -1.56 -14.60 -0.10
C PRO A 30 -0.19 -14.48 -0.78
N SER A 31 0.80 -15.22 -0.27
CA SER A 31 2.16 -15.30 -0.82
C SER A 31 2.32 -16.51 -1.73
N VAL A 32 2.72 -16.31 -2.99
CA VAL A 32 3.05 -17.38 -3.94
C VAL A 32 4.34 -17.01 -4.69
N GLN A 33 5.06 -18.01 -5.19
CA GLN A 33 6.32 -17.79 -5.91
C GLN A 33 6.10 -16.86 -7.12
N GLY A 34 6.91 -15.79 -7.21
CA GLY A 34 6.84 -14.81 -8.28
C GLY A 34 5.77 -13.73 -8.10
N ARG A 35 4.92 -13.81 -7.05
CA ARG A 35 4.02 -12.71 -6.69
C ARG A 35 4.78 -11.62 -5.93
N MET A 36 4.61 -10.39 -6.38
CA MET A 36 5.09 -9.18 -5.72
C MET A 36 3.89 -8.31 -5.37
N TRP A 37 3.88 -7.78 -4.16
CA TRP A 37 2.89 -6.82 -3.70
C TRP A 37 3.45 -5.41 -3.75
N ARG A 38 2.57 -4.47 -4.07
CA ARG A 38 2.83 -3.03 -3.99
C ARG A 38 1.70 -2.35 -3.26
N GLU A 39 2.00 -1.20 -2.69
CA GLU A 39 1.02 -0.41 -1.95
C GLU A 39 0.84 1.00 -2.51
N ALA A 40 -0.34 1.57 -2.29
CA ALA A 40 -0.60 2.97 -2.56
C ALA A 40 -1.57 3.56 -1.52
N ASP A 41 -1.28 4.78 -1.09
CA ASP A 41 -2.19 5.57 -0.26
C ASP A 41 -3.46 5.88 -1.05
N ILE A 42 -4.62 5.53 -0.51
CA ILE A 42 -5.93 5.86 -1.09
C ILE A 42 -6.81 6.57 -0.06
N GLY A 43 -7.77 7.35 -0.54
CA GLY A 43 -8.68 8.09 0.33
C GLY A 43 -8.03 9.29 1.04
N LEU A 44 -6.94 9.83 0.49
CA LEU A 44 -6.31 11.04 1.02
C LEU A 44 -7.23 12.24 0.85
N ASN A 45 -7.45 12.98 1.94
CA ASN A 45 -8.20 14.23 1.93
C ASN A 45 -7.23 15.40 2.04
N ASN A 46 -7.09 16.21 0.98
CA ASN A 46 -6.15 17.34 0.95
C ASN A 46 -6.40 18.44 2.00
N THR A 47 -7.54 18.42 2.70
CA THR A 47 -7.85 19.35 3.80
C THR A 47 -7.42 18.85 5.18
N LEU A 48 -7.10 17.55 5.31
CA LEU A 48 -6.67 16.95 6.58
C LEU A 48 -5.15 16.91 6.68
N SER A 49 -4.61 17.20 7.86
CA SER A 49 -3.19 17.00 8.14
C SER A 49 -2.81 15.53 8.03
N ARG A 50 -1.55 15.23 7.74
CA ARG A 50 -1.07 13.85 7.50
C ARG A 50 -1.37 12.88 8.66
N GLY A 51 -1.32 13.36 9.90
CA GLY A 51 -1.65 12.56 11.09
C GLY A 51 -3.14 12.26 11.28
N ASN A 52 -4.02 13.00 10.60
CA ASN A 52 -5.47 12.82 10.65
C ASN A 52 -6.02 12.08 9.42
N GLN A 53 -5.14 11.68 8.49
CA GLN A 53 -5.55 10.90 7.32
C GLN A 53 -5.96 9.49 7.74
N PRO A 54 -7.01 8.91 7.13
CA PRO A 54 -7.25 7.48 7.24
C PRO A 54 -6.00 6.73 6.77
N SER A 55 -5.54 5.74 7.54
CA SER A 55 -4.40 4.89 7.17
C SER A 55 -4.79 3.84 6.11
N THR A 56 -5.68 4.22 5.20
CA THR A 56 -6.19 3.32 4.16
C THR A 56 -5.15 3.17 3.06
N ARG A 57 -4.89 1.92 2.66
CA ARG A 57 -3.95 1.59 1.58
C ARG A 57 -4.59 0.60 0.62
N LEU A 58 -4.34 0.80 -0.66
CA LEU A 58 -4.55 -0.19 -1.70
C LEU A 58 -3.32 -1.08 -1.77
N LEU A 59 -3.52 -2.40 -1.72
CA LEU A 59 -2.49 -3.42 -1.90
C LEU A 59 -2.79 -4.15 -3.21
N TYR A 60 -1.88 -4.09 -4.17
CA TYR A 60 -2.08 -4.70 -5.49
C TYR A 60 -0.89 -5.57 -5.88
N SER A 61 -1.18 -6.72 -6.49
CA SER A 61 -0.15 -7.66 -6.91
C SER A 61 0.16 -7.54 -8.41
N ASN A 62 1.38 -7.94 -8.77
CA ASN A 62 1.81 -8.03 -10.17
C ASN A 62 0.98 -9.03 -11.01
N ASP A 63 0.38 -10.03 -10.36
CA ASP A 63 -0.45 -11.06 -10.98
C ASP A 63 -1.96 -10.78 -10.93
N GLY A 64 -2.37 -9.58 -10.51
CA GLY A 64 -3.74 -9.10 -10.75
C GLY A 64 -4.65 -8.99 -9.53
N LEU A 65 -4.21 -9.25 -8.31
CA LEU A 65 -5.05 -9.17 -7.12
C LEU A 65 -5.13 -7.74 -6.58
N LEU A 66 -6.29 -7.36 -6.03
CA LEU A 66 -6.52 -6.08 -5.35
C LEU A 66 -7.09 -6.30 -3.95
N ASN A 67 -6.49 -5.65 -2.96
CA ASN A 67 -6.92 -5.65 -1.56
C ASN A 67 -6.87 -4.24 -0.96
N ILE A 68 -7.68 -3.98 0.05
CA ILE A 68 -7.63 -2.74 0.84
C ILE A 68 -7.36 -3.09 2.30
N THR A 69 -6.49 -2.32 2.94
CA THR A 69 -6.38 -2.26 4.42
C THR A 69 -6.83 -0.88 4.89
N THR A 70 -7.56 -0.82 6.00
CA THR A 70 -8.04 0.42 6.65
C THR A 70 -7.51 0.55 8.08
N ASP A 71 -6.82 -0.47 8.58
CA ASP A 71 -6.39 -0.65 9.97
C ASP A 71 -4.86 -0.77 10.06
N HIS A 72 -4.14 -0.11 9.15
CA HIS A 72 -2.68 -0.07 9.12
C HIS A 72 -2.05 -1.48 9.02
N TYR A 73 -2.47 -2.24 8.01
CA TYR A 73 -2.01 -3.61 7.70
C TYR A 73 -2.34 -4.65 8.77
N GLY A 74 -3.34 -4.39 9.63
CA GLY A 74 -3.88 -5.39 10.55
C GLY A 74 -4.70 -6.45 9.82
N THR A 75 -5.51 -6.00 8.87
CA THR A 75 -6.33 -6.84 8.00
C THR A 75 -6.30 -6.33 6.56
N ALA A 76 -6.54 -7.25 5.63
CA ALA A 76 -6.71 -6.94 4.22
C ALA A 76 -8.03 -7.52 3.73
N THR A 77 -8.83 -6.69 3.07
CA THR A 77 -10.08 -7.09 2.42
C THR A 77 -9.84 -7.18 0.92
N SER A 78 -10.05 -8.35 0.34
CA SER A 78 -10.02 -8.54 -1.11
C SER A 78 -11.18 -7.78 -1.76
N ILE A 79 -10.86 -6.95 -2.75
CA ILE A 79 -11.84 -6.14 -3.49
C ILE A 79 -11.98 -6.58 -4.95
N GLY A 80 -11.14 -7.50 -5.41
CA GLY A 80 -11.26 -8.10 -6.75
C GLY A 80 -9.93 -8.32 -7.44
N LYS A 81 -10.00 -8.36 -8.78
CA LYS A 81 -8.84 -8.55 -9.65
C LYS A 81 -8.86 -7.51 -10.77
N TRP A 82 -7.67 -7.07 -11.19
CA TRP A 82 -7.47 -6.12 -12.28
C TRP A 82 -6.89 -6.75 -13.55
N LYS A 83 -6.61 -8.06 -13.51
CA LYS A 83 -6.22 -8.90 -14.64
C LYS A 83 -7.13 -10.11 -14.72
#